data_AF-A0AAW1SSC0-F1
#
_entry.id   AF-A0AAW1SSC0-F1
#
_cell.length_a   1.000
_cell.length_b   1.000
_cell.length_c   1.000
_cell.angle_alpha   90.00
_cell.angle_beta   90.00
_cell.angle_gamma   90.00
#
_symmetry.space_group_name_H-M   'P 1'
#
loop_
_entity.id
_entity.type
_entity.pdbx_description
1 polymer ?
#
loop_
_entity_poly.entity_id
_entity_poly.type
_entity_poly.pdbx_seq_one_letter_code
_entity_poly.pdbx_strand_id
1 'polypeptide(L)'
;MKQVKSDSERCIEIIFSPSDASLPRVHERLDKEDQIIGIVQQIMDSIPKHKILDDEVTVRICGPKMTTIEFVDLPGIVEDPPEKKDQITRLVQKYLAEKSNLVLCVEEATCGSLDACQGIFFVKAAGRAAQTIMVLTKADTVHPDNIRKQLWRRIKGETAEAANFAGMVAVINREHHVTRAYWEVDPDQLEEVSFETKVLPKIANMPQQFSRLPAASGTT
;
A
#
# COMPACT_ATOMS: atom_id res chain seq x y z
N MET A 1 -5.16 38.96 34.18
CA MET A 1 -4.21 37.89 33.81
C MET A 1 -4.79 37.16 32.62
N LYS A 2 -4.12 37.23 31.46
CA LYS A 2 -4.53 36.53 30.25
C LYS A 2 -4.39 35.04 30.49
N GLN A 3 -5.46 34.28 30.26
CA GLN A 3 -5.44 32.82 30.27
C GLN A 3 -4.35 32.36 29.32
N VAL A 4 -3.35 31.69 29.87
CA VAL A 4 -2.30 31.01 29.11
C VAL A 4 -3.00 29.85 28.40
N LYS A 5 -3.15 29.92 27.07
CA LYS A 5 -3.45 28.77 26.23
C LYS A 5 -2.23 27.84 26.30
N SER A 6 -2.21 26.96 27.29
CA SER A 6 -1.21 25.90 27.44
C SER A 6 -1.93 24.58 27.24
N ASP A 7 -1.91 24.09 26.00
CA ASP A 7 -1.64 22.70 25.64
C ASP A 7 -1.97 22.48 24.15
N SER A 8 -0.92 22.33 23.35
CA SER A 8 -0.87 21.36 22.26
C SER A 8 -2.05 21.32 21.26
N GLU A 9 -2.21 22.34 20.43
CA GLU A 9 -3.19 22.32 19.34
C GLU A 9 -2.77 21.30 18.27
N ARG A 10 -3.63 20.30 18.02
CA ARG A 10 -3.53 19.44 16.82
C ARG A 10 -3.56 20.35 15.59
N CYS A 11 -2.65 20.12 14.65
CA CYS A 11 -2.56 20.90 13.42
C CYS A 11 -2.62 19.98 12.21
N ILE A 12 -3.31 20.40 11.17
CA ILE A 12 -3.33 19.74 9.86
C ILE A 12 -2.96 20.81 8.83
N GLU A 13 -1.91 20.56 8.05
CA GLU A 13 -1.44 21.46 6.99
C GLU A 13 -1.36 20.71 5.67
N ILE A 14 -1.82 21.31 4.59
CA ILE A 14 -1.61 20.81 3.23
C ILE A 14 -0.74 21.80 2.48
N ILE A 15 0.34 21.28 1.89
CA ILE A 15 1.33 22.05 1.16
C ILE A 15 1.51 21.42 -0.22
N PHE A 16 1.32 22.23 -1.26
CA PHE A 16 1.67 21.88 -2.63
C PHE A 16 2.36 23.08 -3.28
N SER A 17 3.63 22.92 -3.62
CA SER A 17 4.47 23.98 -4.18
C SER A 17 5.08 23.51 -5.50
N PRO A 18 4.27 23.44 -6.58
CA PRO A 18 4.73 22.93 -7.86
C PRO A 18 5.82 23.79 -8.48
N SER A 19 6.74 23.12 -9.18
CA SER A 19 7.77 23.77 -9.99
C SER A 19 7.17 24.47 -11.21
N ASP A 20 6.06 23.94 -11.74
CA ASP A 20 5.30 24.53 -12.83
C ASP A 20 4.45 25.71 -12.33
N ALA A 21 4.82 26.93 -12.73
CA ALA A 21 4.14 28.15 -12.31
C ALA A 21 2.69 28.28 -12.82
N SER A 22 2.25 27.43 -13.75
CA SER A 22 0.86 27.39 -14.21
C SER A 22 -0.08 26.65 -13.25
N LEU A 23 0.48 25.86 -12.33
CA LEU A 23 -0.28 25.10 -11.33
C LEU A 23 -0.51 25.91 -10.04
N PRO A 24 -1.62 25.66 -9.33
CA PRO A 24 -1.90 26.36 -8.09
C PRO A 24 -0.88 26.01 -7.01
N ARG A 25 -0.42 27.03 -6.28
CA ARG A 25 0.30 26.84 -5.02
C ARG A 25 -0.72 26.76 -3.89
N VAL A 26 -0.59 25.76 -3.03
CA VAL A 26 -1.49 25.54 -1.90
C VAL A 26 -0.67 25.52 -0.62
N HIS A 27 -1.10 26.30 0.37
CA HIS A 27 -0.61 26.24 1.74
C HIS A 27 -1.77 26.55 2.68
N GLU A 28 -2.48 25.50 3.08
CA GLU A 28 -3.73 25.59 3.83
C GLU A 28 -3.60 24.91 5.18
N ARG A 29 -4.15 25.55 6.23
CA ARG A 29 -4.28 24.96 7.56
C ARG A 29 -5.73 24.56 7.79
N LEU A 30 -5.95 23.30 8.19
CA LEU A 30 -7.26 22.70 8.31
C LEU A 30 -7.64 22.46 9.76
N ASP A 31 -8.94 22.57 10.02
CA ASP A 31 -9.51 22.28 11.35
C ASP A 31 -9.89 20.81 11.48
N LYS A 32 -10.15 20.11 10.36
CA LYS A 32 -10.64 18.72 10.34
C LYS A 32 -10.00 17.89 9.23
N GLU A 33 -9.82 16.60 9.49
CA GLU A 33 -9.21 15.64 8.54
C GLU A 33 -10.09 15.36 7.32
N ASP A 34 -11.41 15.45 7.47
CA ASP A 34 -12.36 15.23 6.36
C ASP A 34 -12.23 16.28 5.25
N GLN A 35 -11.59 17.42 5.53
CA GLN A 35 -11.27 18.46 4.55
C GLN A 35 -10.09 18.08 3.64
N ILE A 36 -9.22 17.15 4.06
CA ILE A 36 -7.99 16.79 3.33
C ILE A 36 -8.31 16.28 1.93
N ILE A 37 -9.25 15.34 1.83
CA ILE A 37 -9.61 14.69 0.57
C ILE A 37 -10.09 15.73 -0.45
N GLY A 38 -10.90 16.71 -0.02
CA GLY A 38 -11.41 17.75 -0.91
C GLY A 38 -10.30 18.60 -1.51
N ILE A 39 -9.32 19.00 -0.70
CA ILE A 39 -8.20 19.84 -1.16
C ILE A 39 -7.22 19.05 -2.03
N VAL A 40 -6.88 17.82 -1.62
CA VAL A 40 -6.03 16.94 -2.43
C VAL A 40 -6.70 16.69 -3.79
N GLN A 41 -8.00 16.42 -3.82
CA GLN A 41 -8.73 16.25 -5.08
C GLN A 41 -8.67 17.50 -5.96
N GLN A 42 -8.85 18.69 -5.39
CA GLN A 42 -8.71 19.95 -6.14
C GLN A 42 -7.32 20.13 -6.75
N ILE A 43 -6.27 19.81 -5.99
CA ILE A 43 -4.89 19.81 -6.49
C ILE A 43 -4.75 18.82 -7.65
N MET A 44 -5.18 17.58 -7.46
CA MET A 44 -5.06 16.51 -8.46
C MET A 44 -5.86 16.83 -9.74
N ASP A 45 -7.04 17.45 -9.62
CA ASP A 45 -7.86 17.87 -10.76
C ASP A 45 -7.26 19.05 -11.54
N SER A 46 -6.41 19.86 -10.90
CA SER A 46 -5.67 20.94 -11.57
C SER A 46 -4.53 20.42 -12.44
N ILE A 47 -4.08 19.19 -12.22
CA ILE A 47 -2.99 18.56 -12.97
C ILE A 47 -3.58 17.85 -14.21
N PRO A 48 -3.03 18.08 -15.42
CA PRO A 48 -3.49 17.36 -16.60
C PRO A 48 -3.40 15.84 -16.42
N LYS A 49 -4.47 15.08 -16.72
CA LYS A 49 -4.56 13.62 -16.49
C LYS A 49 -3.45 12.77 -17.13
N HIS A 50 -2.76 13.32 -18.13
CA HIS A 50 -1.66 12.64 -18.82
C HIS A 50 -0.28 12.97 -18.24
N LYS A 51 -0.20 13.94 -17.31
CA LYS A 51 1.04 14.41 -16.72
C LYS A 51 1.25 13.74 -15.36
N ILE A 52 2.46 13.25 -15.13
CA ILE A 52 2.96 12.91 -13.80
C ILE A 52 3.90 14.06 -13.39
N LEU A 53 3.91 14.42 -12.12
CA LEU A 53 4.79 15.45 -11.57
C LEU A 53 5.74 14.82 -10.57
N ASP A 54 6.94 15.39 -10.46
CA ASP A 54 7.88 15.03 -9.40
C ASP A 54 7.62 15.86 -8.12
N ASP A 55 6.79 16.89 -8.22
CA ASP A 55 6.35 17.73 -7.11
C ASP A 55 5.39 16.96 -6.19
N GLU A 56 5.61 17.07 -4.88
CA GLU A 56 4.89 16.31 -3.87
C GLU A 56 3.74 17.12 -3.25
N VAL A 57 2.61 16.47 -3.00
CA VAL A 57 1.55 17.00 -2.13
C VAL A 57 1.84 16.53 -0.72
N THR A 58 2.22 17.46 0.15
CA THR A 58 2.52 17.15 1.56
C THR A 58 1.29 17.39 2.42
N VAL A 59 0.87 16.37 3.16
CA VAL A 59 -0.13 16.49 4.23
C VAL A 59 0.58 16.29 5.56
N ARG A 60 0.67 17.34 6.37
CA ARG A 60 1.29 17.30 7.69
C ARG A 60 0.21 17.27 8.76
N ILE A 61 0.23 16.23 9.58
CA ILE A 61 -0.65 16.11 10.76
C ILE A 61 0.24 16.13 12.01
N CYS A 62 0.01 17.09 12.90
CA CYS A 62 0.80 17.28 14.11
C CYS A 62 -0.07 17.19 15.36
N GLY A 63 0.51 16.64 16.43
CA GLY A 63 -0.10 16.58 17.75
C GLY A 63 0.92 16.22 18.83
N PRO A 64 0.63 16.49 20.11
CA PRO A 64 1.59 16.35 21.21
C PRO A 64 2.02 14.91 21.51
N LYS A 65 1.23 13.93 21.08
CA LYS A 65 1.42 12.50 21.40
C LYS A 65 1.54 11.63 20.14
N MET A 66 1.89 12.25 19.00
CA MET A 66 2.05 11.54 17.74
C MET A 66 3.50 11.14 17.53
N THR A 67 3.73 9.90 17.10
CA THR A 67 5.04 9.48 16.62
C THR A 67 5.34 10.19 15.32
N THR A 68 6.57 10.66 15.15
CA THR A 68 7.03 11.20 13.86
C THR A 68 7.21 10.06 12.87
N ILE A 69 6.27 9.94 11.94
CA ILE A 69 6.29 8.96 10.85
C ILE A 69 5.92 9.69 9.57
N GLU A 70 6.58 9.33 8.48
CA GLU A 70 6.30 9.83 7.14
C GLU A 70 5.79 8.67 6.28
N PHE A 71 4.71 8.94 5.54
CA PHE A 71 4.15 8.02 4.56
C PHE A 71 4.22 8.67 3.20
N VAL A 72 4.74 7.94 2.23
CA VAL A 72 4.83 8.37 0.84
C VAL A 72 3.96 7.43 0.02
N ASP A 73 2.93 7.98 -0.60
CA ASP A 73 2.14 7.27 -1.60
C ASP A 73 2.71 7.57 -2.99
N LEU A 74 2.95 6.51 -3.77
CA LEU A 74 3.54 6.63 -5.11
C LEU A 74 2.47 6.30 -6.17
N PRO A 75 2.53 6.94 -7.34
CA PRO A 75 1.68 6.57 -8.45
C PRO A 75 1.80 5.08 -8.78
N GLY A 76 0.67 4.43 -9.04
CA GLY A 76 0.64 3.04 -9.47
C GLY A 76 1.47 2.83 -10.73
N ILE A 77 2.20 1.71 -10.80
CA ILE A 77 3.06 1.40 -11.93
C ILE A 77 2.18 1.11 -13.16
N VAL A 78 2.46 1.77 -14.29
CA VAL A 78 1.77 1.59 -15.57
C VAL A 78 2.75 1.23 -16.68
N GLU A 79 2.29 0.48 -17.67
CA GLU A 79 3.09 0.12 -18.85
C GLU A 79 2.95 1.12 -20.00
N ASP A 80 1.82 1.81 -20.09
CA ASP A 80 1.46 2.70 -21.21
C ASP A 80 0.76 3.98 -20.69
N PRO A 81 1.01 5.17 -21.27
CA PRO A 81 2.03 5.49 -22.28
C PRO A 81 3.48 5.41 -21.76
N PRO A 82 4.49 5.19 -22.66
CA PRO A 82 5.90 5.05 -22.26
C PRO A 82 6.44 6.21 -21.43
N GLU A 83 6.05 7.44 -21.75
CA GLU A 83 6.47 8.64 -21.02
C GLU A 83 6.05 8.59 -19.54
N LYS A 84 4.82 8.11 -19.26
CA LYS A 84 4.35 7.91 -17.89
C LYS A 84 5.11 6.79 -17.21
N LYS A 85 5.34 5.67 -17.91
CA LYS A 85 6.12 4.54 -17.38
C LYS A 85 7.51 5.00 -16.93
N ASP A 86 8.21 5.76 -17.76
CA ASP A 86 9.56 6.25 -17.45
C ASP A 86 9.57 7.20 -16.26
N GLN A 87 8.57 8.08 -16.16
CA GLN A 87 8.47 8.99 -15.04
C GLN A 87 8.13 8.28 -13.72
N ILE A 88 7.15 7.38 -13.73
CA ILE A 88 6.80 6.59 -12.54
C ILE A 88 7.98 5.71 -12.12
N THR A 89 8.69 5.10 -13.09
CA THR A 89 9.89 4.31 -12.81
C THR A 89 10.97 5.14 -12.11
N ARG A 90 11.23 6.37 -12.57
CA ARG A 90 12.18 7.29 -11.91
C ARG A 90 11.76 7.64 -10.49
N LEU A 91 10.47 7.90 -10.25
CA LEU A 91 9.95 8.17 -8.91
C LEU A 91 10.10 6.97 -7.99
N VAL A 92 9.72 5.78 -8.43
CA VAL A 92 9.88 4.54 -7.65
C VAL A 92 11.36 4.32 -7.31
N GLN A 93 12.26 4.49 -8.28
CA GLN A 93 13.71 4.35 -8.04
C GLN A 93 14.26 5.39 -7.06
N LYS A 94 13.80 6.66 -7.13
CA LYS A 94 14.16 7.72 -6.16
C LYS A 94 13.88 7.25 -4.73
N TYR A 95 12.70 6.70 -4.47
CA TYR A 95 12.29 6.27 -3.13
C TYR A 95 12.88 4.93 -2.70
N LEU A 96 13.17 4.01 -3.63
CA LEU A 96 13.86 2.75 -3.33
C LEU A 96 15.37 2.93 -3.08
N ALA A 97 15.98 4.00 -3.58
CA ALA A 97 17.40 4.29 -3.38
C ALA A 97 17.73 4.65 -1.92
N GLU A 98 16.77 5.22 -1.19
CA GLU A 98 16.95 5.63 0.20
C GLU A 98 16.88 4.41 1.14
N LYS A 99 17.96 4.18 1.90
CA LYS A 99 18.11 2.95 2.68
C LYS A 99 17.30 2.94 3.96
N SER A 100 16.95 4.11 4.49
CA SER A 100 16.09 4.23 5.67
C SER A 100 14.62 3.87 5.40
N ASN A 101 14.21 3.80 4.14
CA ASN A 101 12.81 3.57 3.79
C ASN A 101 12.39 2.11 4.01
N LEU A 102 11.32 1.91 4.80
CA LEU A 102 10.55 0.69 4.78
C LEU A 102 9.62 0.73 3.55
N VAL A 103 9.57 -0.37 2.80
CA VAL A 103 8.76 -0.45 1.59
C VAL A 103 7.51 -1.30 1.86
N LEU A 104 6.35 -0.80 1.47
CA LEU A 104 5.13 -1.60 1.37
C LEU A 104 4.90 -1.90 -0.11
N CYS A 105 5.09 -3.17 -0.52
CA CYS A 105 4.83 -3.58 -1.89
C CYS A 105 3.46 -4.26 -1.96
N VAL A 106 2.51 -3.56 -2.57
CA VAL A 106 1.10 -3.96 -2.61
C VAL A 106 0.83 -4.72 -3.91
N GLU A 107 0.35 -5.95 -3.80
CA GLU A 107 0.02 -6.81 -4.94
C GLU A 107 -1.33 -7.50 -4.71
N GLU A 108 -2.01 -7.93 -5.77
CA GLU A 108 -3.24 -8.71 -5.62
C GLU A 108 -2.90 -10.16 -5.22
N ALA A 109 -3.60 -10.70 -4.23
CA ALA A 109 -3.44 -12.09 -3.81
C ALA A 109 -3.74 -13.09 -4.93
N THR A 110 -4.59 -12.71 -5.90
CA THR A 110 -5.00 -13.52 -7.05
C THR A 110 -3.90 -13.71 -8.09
N CYS A 111 -2.79 -12.97 -8.00
CA CYS A 111 -1.69 -13.05 -8.97
C CYS A 111 -1.11 -14.48 -9.04
N GLY A 112 -0.91 -14.97 -10.27
CA GLY A 112 -0.40 -16.32 -10.53
C GLY A 112 1.02 -16.53 -10.01
N SER A 113 1.89 -15.55 -10.23
CA SER A 113 3.27 -15.51 -9.75
C SER A 113 3.63 -14.08 -9.34
N LEU A 114 4.27 -13.95 -8.18
CA LEU A 114 4.80 -12.71 -7.66
C LEU A 114 6.02 -12.22 -8.45
N ASP A 115 6.80 -13.14 -9.04
CA ASP A 115 7.96 -12.75 -9.85
C ASP A 115 7.58 -12.04 -11.16
N ALA A 116 6.32 -12.14 -11.58
CA ALA A 116 5.78 -11.40 -12.73
C ALA A 116 5.29 -9.98 -12.36
N CYS A 117 5.20 -9.66 -11.06
CA CYS A 117 4.71 -8.36 -10.61
C CYS A 117 5.80 -7.29 -10.71
N GLN A 118 5.47 -6.16 -11.34
CA GLN A 118 6.45 -5.12 -11.64
C GLN A 118 6.97 -4.40 -10.38
N GLY A 119 6.12 -4.23 -9.35
CA GLY A 119 6.53 -3.68 -8.06
C GLY A 119 7.61 -4.53 -7.39
N ILE A 120 7.40 -5.85 -7.41
CA ILE A 120 8.35 -6.84 -6.88
C ILE A 120 9.66 -6.82 -7.66
N PHE A 121 9.61 -6.72 -8.99
CA PHE A 121 10.80 -6.56 -9.81
C PHE A 121 11.64 -5.36 -9.37
N PHE A 122 11.02 -4.18 -9.18
CA PHE A 122 11.75 -2.99 -8.74
C PHE A 122 12.37 -3.16 -7.35
N VAL A 123 11.62 -3.72 -6.40
CA VAL A 123 12.13 -3.99 -5.04
C VAL A 123 13.33 -4.94 -5.06
N LYS A 124 13.25 -6.04 -5.82
CA LYS A 124 14.35 -7.01 -5.95
C LYS A 124 15.56 -6.41 -6.67
N ALA A 125 15.34 -5.70 -7.77
CA ALA A 125 16.40 -5.04 -8.52
C ALA A 125 17.15 -3.98 -7.70
N ALA A 126 16.45 -3.28 -6.81
CA ALA A 126 17.04 -2.33 -5.86
C ALA A 126 17.68 -3.00 -4.62
N GLY A 127 17.60 -4.33 -4.48
CA GLY A 127 18.12 -5.05 -3.31
C GLY A 127 17.38 -4.73 -2.01
N ARG A 128 16.08 -4.35 -2.09
CA ARG A 128 15.28 -3.85 -0.96
C ARG A 128 14.36 -4.88 -0.31
N ALA A 129 14.36 -6.12 -0.79
CA ALA A 129 13.43 -7.16 -0.34
C ALA A 129 13.39 -7.32 1.20
N ALA A 130 14.55 -7.37 1.87
CA ALA A 130 14.64 -7.54 3.32
C ALA A 130 14.07 -6.35 4.13
N GLN A 131 13.82 -5.22 3.48
CA GLN A 131 13.18 -4.01 4.05
C GLN A 131 11.80 -3.76 3.44
N THR A 132 11.21 -4.79 2.83
CA THR A 132 9.90 -4.72 2.19
C THR A 132 8.94 -5.66 2.87
N ILE A 133 7.77 -5.13 3.24
CA ILE A 133 6.61 -5.93 3.65
C ILE A 133 5.72 -6.10 2.40
N MET A 134 5.45 -7.34 2.05
CA MET A 134 4.52 -7.68 0.98
C MET A 134 3.09 -7.59 1.49
N VAL A 135 2.23 -6.83 0.81
CA VAL A 135 0.82 -6.67 1.15
C VAL A 135 -0.03 -7.29 0.05
N LEU A 136 -0.67 -8.43 0.35
CA LEU A 136 -1.53 -9.15 -0.57
C LEU A 136 -2.99 -8.69 -0.41
N THR A 137 -3.45 -7.85 -1.32
CA THR A 137 -4.81 -7.32 -1.35
C THR A 137 -5.80 -8.30 -1.99
N LYS A 138 -7.10 -8.03 -1.86
CA LYS A 138 -8.17 -8.85 -2.46
C LYS A 138 -8.10 -10.32 -2.04
N ALA A 139 -7.65 -10.60 -0.82
CA ALA A 139 -7.48 -11.95 -0.31
C ALA A 139 -8.79 -12.76 -0.32
N ASP A 140 -9.93 -12.08 -0.16
CA ASP A 140 -11.28 -12.62 -0.23
C ASP A 140 -11.67 -13.13 -1.62
N THR A 141 -11.04 -12.61 -2.68
CA THR A 141 -11.33 -12.96 -4.08
C THR A 141 -10.55 -14.18 -4.59
N VAL A 142 -9.58 -14.68 -3.82
CA VAL A 142 -8.78 -15.86 -4.23
C VAL A 142 -9.69 -17.08 -4.39
N HIS A 143 -9.55 -17.77 -5.53
CA HIS A 143 -10.32 -18.98 -5.81
C HIS A 143 -9.99 -20.09 -4.79
N PRO A 144 -10.97 -20.84 -4.28
CA PRO A 144 -10.74 -21.91 -3.30
C PRO A 144 -9.62 -22.88 -3.70
N ASP A 145 -9.59 -23.31 -4.96
CA ASP A 145 -8.55 -24.24 -5.46
C ASP A 145 -7.13 -23.67 -5.42
N ASN A 146 -6.99 -22.34 -5.44
CA ASN A 146 -5.70 -21.66 -5.47
C ASN A 146 -5.32 -21.07 -4.11
N ILE A 147 -6.21 -21.04 -3.12
CA ILE A 147 -5.98 -20.32 -1.85
C ILE A 147 -4.77 -20.82 -1.08
N ARG A 148 -4.46 -22.12 -1.19
CA ARG A 148 -3.26 -22.70 -0.61
C ARG A 148 -1.98 -22.11 -1.23
N LYS A 149 -1.92 -22.07 -2.56
CA LYS A 149 -0.73 -21.66 -3.32
C LYS A 149 -0.57 -20.15 -3.35
N GLN A 150 -1.65 -19.42 -3.65
CA GLN A 150 -1.64 -17.99 -3.91
C GLN A 150 -1.72 -17.12 -2.65
N LEU A 151 -2.15 -17.68 -1.52
CA LEU A 151 -2.31 -16.91 -0.28
C LEU A 151 -1.59 -17.59 0.90
N TRP A 152 -2.06 -18.76 1.34
CA TRP A 152 -1.62 -19.38 2.60
C TRP A 152 -0.12 -19.65 2.65
N ARG A 153 0.43 -20.35 1.65
CA ARG A 153 1.86 -20.67 1.60
C ARG A 153 2.73 -19.40 1.52
N ARG A 154 2.24 -18.35 0.86
CA ARG A 154 2.99 -17.09 0.71
C ARG A 154 3.09 -16.37 2.06
N ILE A 155 1.98 -16.22 2.79
CA ILE A 155 1.95 -15.60 4.14
C ILE A 155 2.79 -16.41 5.14
N LYS A 156 2.80 -17.74 5.02
CA LYS A 156 3.64 -18.62 5.86
C LYS A 156 5.12 -18.61 5.49
N GLY A 157 5.53 -17.96 4.40
CA GLY A 157 6.91 -17.99 3.91
C GLY A 157 7.34 -19.35 3.33
N GLU A 158 6.38 -20.19 2.94
CA GLU A 158 6.62 -21.54 2.39
C GLU A 158 6.83 -21.54 0.87
N THR A 159 6.95 -20.37 0.23
CA THR A 159 7.24 -20.21 -1.19
C THR A 159 8.59 -19.53 -1.38
N ALA A 160 9.32 -19.91 -2.44
CA ALA A 160 10.55 -19.23 -2.83
C ALA A 160 10.30 -17.75 -3.16
N GLU A 161 9.12 -17.44 -3.71
CA GLU A 161 8.69 -16.07 -4.01
C GLU A 161 8.59 -15.19 -2.76
N ALA A 162 8.20 -15.75 -1.62
CA ALA A 162 8.08 -15.04 -0.34
C ALA A 162 9.43 -14.93 0.40
N ALA A 163 10.45 -15.67 -0.04
CA ALA A 163 11.75 -15.65 0.60
C ALA A 163 12.41 -14.27 0.47
N ASN A 164 13.13 -13.87 1.52
CA ASN A 164 13.90 -12.62 1.62
C ASN A 164 13.07 -11.33 1.80
N PHE A 165 11.75 -11.39 1.86
CA PHE A 165 10.94 -10.26 2.31
C PHE A 165 10.93 -10.15 3.84
N ALA A 166 10.75 -8.94 4.38
CA ALA A 166 10.66 -8.71 5.82
C ALA A 166 9.44 -9.42 6.44
N GLY A 167 8.38 -9.56 5.65
CA GLY A 167 7.17 -10.26 6.00
C GLY A 167 6.15 -10.17 4.88
N MET A 168 5.07 -10.93 5.00
CA MET A 168 3.95 -10.88 4.09
C MET A 168 2.65 -10.91 4.87
N VAL A 169 1.76 -9.99 4.54
CA VAL A 169 0.44 -9.86 5.15
C VAL A 169 -0.61 -9.88 4.07
N ALA A 170 -1.78 -10.42 4.39
CA ALA A 170 -2.94 -10.35 3.52
C ALA A 170 -3.93 -9.35 4.11
N VAL A 171 -4.55 -8.57 3.23
CA VAL A 171 -5.53 -7.55 3.60
C VAL A 171 -6.75 -7.63 2.68
N ILE A 172 -7.89 -7.19 3.21
CA ILE A 172 -9.14 -7.04 2.45
C ILE A 172 -9.48 -5.56 2.44
N ASN A 173 -9.23 -4.92 1.30
CA ASN A 173 -9.54 -3.52 1.11
C ASN A 173 -11.06 -3.29 1.06
N ARG A 174 -11.48 -2.08 1.43
CA ARG A 174 -12.85 -1.60 1.23
C ARG A 174 -13.20 -1.59 -0.27
N GLU A 175 -14.46 -1.84 -0.60
CA GLU A 175 -14.92 -1.71 -1.99
C GLU A 175 -14.76 -0.27 -2.48
N HIS A 176 -14.30 -0.09 -3.73
CA HIS A 176 -13.98 1.23 -4.31
C HIS A 176 -15.20 2.16 -4.51
N HIS A 177 -16.43 1.65 -4.38
CA HIS A 177 -17.68 2.38 -4.65
C HIS A 177 -18.40 2.86 -3.38
N VAL A 178 -17.74 2.81 -2.24
CA VAL A 178 -18.43 2.94 -0.96
C VAL A 178 -18.69 4.40 -0.60
N THR A 179 -19.97 4.70 -0.36
CA THR A 179 -20.49 6.00 0.05
C THR A 179 -20.10 6.36 1.49
N ARG A 180 -20.27 7.64 1.85
CA ARG A 180 -19.90 8.27 3.14
C ARG A 180 -20.41 7.54 4.40
N ALA A 181 -21.41 6.66 4.28
CA ALA A 181 -22.00 5.90 5.40
C ALA A 181 -21.06 4.84 6.02
N TYR A 182 -20.03 4.40 5.31
CA TYR A 182 -19.09 3.36 5.82
C TYR A 182 -17.93 3.90 6.65
N TRP A 183 -17.76 5.22 6.75
CA TRP A 183 -16.80 5.80 7.71
C TRP A 183 -17.27 5.65 9.17
N GLU A 184 -18.52 5.23 9.37
CA GLU A 184 -19.12 4.97 10.68
C GLU A 184 -18.80 3.55 11.20
N VAL A 185 -18.36 2.65 10.34
CA VAL A 185 -18.01 1.27 10.71
C VAL A 185 -16.50 1.14 10.80
N ASP A 186 -16.05 0.50 11.88
CA ASP A 186 -14.64 0.21 12.13
C ASP A 186 -14.06 -0.66 10.99
N PRO A 187 -13.05 -0.17 10.23
CA PRO A 187 -12.43 -0.94 9.16
C PRO A 187 -11.89 -2.30 9.61
N ASP A 188 -11.34 -2.35 10.82
CA ASP A 188 -10.67 -3.53 11.32
C ASP A 188 -11.71 -4.64 11.57
N GLN A 189 -12.89 -4.27 12.10
CA GLN A 189 -14.01 -5.20 12.27
C GLN A 189 -14.57 -5.70 10.94
N LEU A 190 -14.66 -4.82 9.92
CA LEU A 190 -15.12 -5.22 8.59
C LEU A 190 -14.14 -6.19 7.93
N GLU A 191 -12.84 -5.94 8.09
CA GLU A 191 -11.79 -6.82 7.61
C GLU A 191 -11.85 -8.17 8.34
N GLU A 192 -11.93 -8.17 9.67
CA GLU A 192 -12.03 -9.39 10.49
C GLU A 192 -13.22 -10.26 10.05
N VAL A 193 -14.42 -9.69 9.99
CA VAL A 193 -15.62 -10.41 9.52
C VAL A 193 -15.43 -10.93 8.09
N SER A 194 -14.77 -10.17 7.22
CA SER A 194 -14.50 -10.61 5.84
C SER A 194 -13.52 -11.78 5.80
N PHE A 195 -12.49 -11.79 6.63
CA PHE A 195 -11.59 -12.95 6.75
C PHE A 195 -12.33 -14.17 7.28
N GLU A 196 -13.12 -14.01 8.35
CA GLU A 196 -13.88 -15.11 8.97
C GLU A 196 -14.89 -15.74 8.02
N THR A 197 -15.57 -14.93 7.20
CA THR A 197 -16.68 -15.41 6.36
C THR A 197 -16.24 -15.79 4.95
N LYS A 198 -15.18 -15.16 4.40
CA LYS A 198 -14.79 -15.34 2.98
C LYS A 198 -13.45 -16.05 2.80
N VAL A 199 -12.52 -15.96 3.75
CA VAL A 199 -11.15 -16.48 3.59
C VAL A 199 -10.92 -17.74 4.42
N LEU A 200 -11.13 -17.68 5.73
CA LEU A 200 -10.89 -18.82 6.63
C LEU A 200 -11.67 -20.09 6.26
N PRO A 201 -12.94 -20.03 5.79
CA PRO A 201 -13.66 -21.23 5.39
C PRO A 201 -13.02 -21.93 4.18
N LYS A 202 -12.44 -21.16 3.25
CA LYS A 202 -11.72 -21.71 2.10
C LYS A 202 -10.41 -22.40 2.55
N ILE A 203 -9.78 -21.90 3.61
CA ILE A 203 -8.59 -22.51 4.21
C ILE A 203 -8.96 -23.80 4.96
N ALA A 204 -10.02 -23.77 5.76
CA ALA A 204 -10.48 -24.92 6.54
C ALA A 204 -10.91 -26.09 5.64
N ASN A 205 -11.51 -25.80 4.48
CA ASN A 205 -11.95 -26.78 3.50
C ASN A 205 -10.87 -27.19 2.49
N MET A 206 -9.59 -26.84 2.72
CA MET A 206 -8.49 -27.28 1.86
C MET A 206 -8.45 -28.82 1.79
N PRO A 207 -8.44 -29.44 0.60
CA PRO A 207 -8.23 -30.87 0.48
C PRO A 207 -6.90 -31.26 1.15
N GLN A 208 -6.92 -32.21 2.09
CA GLN A 208 -5.70 -32.73 2.75
C GLN A 208 -4.75 -33.47 1.78
N GLN A 209 -5.12 -33.59 0.51
CA GLN A 209 -4.44 -34.40 -0.50
C GLN A 209 -3.22 -33.70 -1.13
N PHE A 210 -2.30 -33.14 -0.35
CA PHE A 210 -0.94 -32.82 -0.83
C PHE A 210 0.13 -32.97 0.28
N SER A 211 -0.15 -33.76 1.32
CA SER A 211 0.77 -34.07 2.43
C SER A 211 1.89 -35.06 2.07
N ARG A 212 2.09 -35.42 0.80
CA ARG A 212 3.24 -36.23 0.35
C ARG A 212 4.19 -35.37 -0.48
N LEU A 213 5.13 -34.71 0.20
CA LEU A 213 6.41 -34.40 -0.45
C LEU A 213 7.11 -35.73 -0.76
N PRO A 214 7.65 -35.95 -1.98
CA PRO A 214 8.56 -37.07 -2.19
C PRO A 214 9.76 -36.89 -1.26
N ALA A 215 10.09 -37.94 -0.51
CA ALA A 215 11.27 -37.98 0.34
C ALA A 215 12.49 -37.57 -0.50
N ALA A 216 13.27 -36.61 0.01
CA ALA A 216 14.54 -36.22 -0.61
C ALA A 216 15.37 -37.49 -0.77
N SER A 217 15.58 -37.91 -2.02
CA SER A 217 16.53 -38.97 -2.36
C SER A 217 17.92 -38.45 -2.01
N GLY A 218 18.46 -38.93 -0.89
CA GLY A 218 19.84 -38.71 -0.51
C GLY A 218 20.74 -39.18 -1.64
N THR A 219 21.61 -38.29 -2.10
CA THR A 219 22.77 -38.66 -2.89
C THR A 219 23.96 -38.64 -1.95
N THR A 220 24.50 -39.84 -1.74
CA THR A 220 25.83 -40.15 -1.21
C THR A 220 26.92 -39.50 -2.03
#